data_AF-A0A3A8PT01-F1
#
_entry.id   AF-A0A3A8PT01-F1
#
_cell.length_a   1.000
_cell.length_b   1.000
_cell.length_c   1.000
_cell.angle_alpha   90.00
_cell.angle_beta   90.00
_cell.angle_gamma   90.00
#
_symmetry.space_group_name_H-M   'P 1'
#
loop_
_entity.id
_entity.type
_entity.pdbx_description
1 polymer ?
#
loop_
_entity_poly.entity_id
_entity_poly.type
_entity_poly.pdbx_seq_one_letter_code
_entity_poly.pdbx_strand_id
1 'polypeptide(L)'
;MPRGISKAGLGPSLPTKRKHDELTSPIRKPEVEGPPAKKQRTQEQLPGQQQSVQRPPTDPSMHAAYDKMAHEEMLKNPKYAALVDDAAKASDGKQVNVVTKDQVHGGMFYKKDNQIGLRPDLTGPKRASVMAFEATNAAQQKKFGQVTSQAFHNEVAAASGKNAVGGDFNARRENFAKSMERIEYDGIKRHHDVMKHGIENQGWPKEMDRFGKRLEGSDPSFDGYWKRQNVPDAKTGKSHSDVYRAQFDNIHATAKKVVDDSKAKQGVK
;
A
#
# COMPACT_ATOMS: atom_id res chain seq x y z
N MET A 1 44.45 0.77 -19.36
CA MET A 1 43.80 0.68 -18.03
C MET A 1 42.67 1.70 -17.97
N PRO A 2 41.39 1.37 -18.23
CA PRO A 2 40.33 2.35 -18.04
C PRO A 2 39.95 2.42 -16.56
N ARG A 3 40.01 3.64 -16.02
CA ARG A 3 39.72 4.00 -14.63
C ARG A 3 38.23 3.86 -14.34
N GLY A 4 37.93 3.40 -13.12
CA GLY A 4 36.60 3.05 -12.64
C GLY A 4 35.57 4.17 -12.74
N ILE A 5 34.37 3.76 -13.14
CA ILE A 5 33.17 4.57 -13.19
C ILE A 5 32.76 4.89 -11.75
N SER A 6 32.80 6.17 -11.41
CA SER A 6 32.43 6.73 -10.11
C SER A 6 30.99 6.36 -9.75
N LYS A 7 30.79 5.96 -8.49
CA LYS A 7 29.48 5.81 -7.83
C LYS A 7 28.64 7.08 -8.04
N ALA A 8 27.68 7.04 -8.96
CA ALA A 8 26.59 8.00 -9.01
C ALA A 8 25.55 7.61 -7.96
N GLY A 9 25.51 8.38 -6.88
CA GLY A 9 24.50 8.29 -5.84
C GLY A 9 23.13 8.77 -6.32
N LEU A 10 22.11 8.35 -5.56
CA LEU A 10 20.70 8.77 -5.61
C LEU A 10 19.91 8.25 -6.80
N GLY A 11 19.51 6.97 -6.70
CA GLY A 11 18.36 6.47 -7.44
C GLY A 11 17.08 7.25 -7.08
N PRO A 12 16.05 7.23 -7.94
CA PRO A 12 14.85 8.04 -7.77
C PRO A 12 14.22 7.81 -6.40
N SER A 13 13.92 8.90 -5.70
CA SER A 13 13.22 8.84 -4.42
C SER A 13 11.83 8.23 -4.63
N LEU A 14 11.48 7.24 -3.79
CA LEU A 14 10.11 6.76 -3.70
C LEU A 14 9.19 7.95 -3.36
N PRO A 15 8.19 8.31 -4.18
CA PRO A 15 7.23 9.33 -3.82
C PRO A 15 6.39 8.88 -2.63
N THR A 16 5.85 9.87 -1.90
CA THR A 16 4.96 9.71 -0.76
C THR A 16 3.72 8.90 -1.17
N LYS A 17 3.65 7.61 -0.77
CA LYS A 17 2.43 6.81 -0.92
C LYS A 17 1.27 7.56 -0.25
N ARG A 18 0.13 7.66 -0.94
CA ARG A 18 -1.09 8.27 -0.40
C ARG A 18 -1.78 7.33 0.59
N LYS A 19 -2.62 7.99 1.40
CA LYS A 19 -3.23 7.59 2.66
C LYS A 19 -4.14 6.36 2.53
N HIS A 20 -4.19 5.55 3.59
CA HIS A 20 -5.02 4.34 3.74
C HIS A 20 -6.51 4.51 3.33
N ASP A 21 -7.07 5.73 3.43
CA ASP A 21 -8.47 5.99 3.04
C ASP A 21 -8.68 6.23 1.53
N GLU A 22 -7.62 6.49 0.74
CA GLU A 22 -7.75 6.55 -0.73
C GLU A 22 -7.87 5.15 -1.37
N LEU A 23 -7.48 4.09 -0.63
CA LEU A 23 -7.80 2.68 -0.92
C LEU A 23 -9.22 2.27 -0.46
N THR A 24 -9.97 3.22 0.11
CA THR A 24 -11.36 3.06 0.55
C THR A 24 -12.24 4.16 -0.04
N SER A 25 -12.33 4.25 -1.37
CA SER A 25 -13.51 4.87 -1.99
C SER A 25 -14.79 4.22 -1.42
N PRO A 26 -15.88 5.00 -1.20
CA PRO A 26 -17.11 4.45 -0.67
C PRO A 26 -17.66 3.38 -1.60
N ILE A 27 -18.10 2.29 -0.97
CA ILE A 27 -18.80 1.13 -1.51
C ILE A 27 -19.76 1.55 -2.63
N ARG A 28 -19.45 1.20 -3.89
CA ARG A 28 -20.54 1.02 -4.87
C ARG A 28 -21.23 -0.28 -4.49
N LYS A 29 -22.44 -0.17 -3.96
CA LYS A 29 -23.32 -1.32 -3.75
C LYS A 29 -23.59 -1.98 -5.11
N PRO A 30 -23.74 -3.31 -5.19
CA PRO A 30 -24.23 -3.94 -6.39
C PRO A 30 -25.59 -3.34 -6.77
N GLU A 31 -25.77 -3.12 -8.06
CA GLU A 31 -27.03 -2.72 -8.66
C GLU A 31 -28.02 -3.89 -8.43
N VAL A 32 -29.00 -3.68 -7.57
CA VAL A 32 -30.06 -4.67 -7.34
C VAL A 32 -31.11 -4.42 -8.41
N GLU A 33 -31.24 -5.35 -9.37
CA GLU A 33 -32.42 -5.43 -10.24
C GLU A 33 -33.66 -5.70 -9.38
N GLY A 34 -34.61 -4.78 -9.41
CA GLY A 34 -35.94 -4.96 -8.82
C GLY A 34 -36.42 -3.73 -8.05
N PRO A 35 -37.72 -3.36 -8.14
CA PRO A 35 -38.23 -2.17 -7.48
C PRO A 35 -38.17 -2.31 -5.95
N PRO A 36 -37.75 -1.26 -5.22
CA PRO A 36 -37.60 -1.32 -3.78
C PRO A 36 -38.95 -1.42 -3.06
N ALA A 37 -39.11 -2.46 -2.23
CA ALA A 37 -40.21 -2.56 -1.29
C ALA A 37 -40.11 -1.43 -0.25
N LYS A 38 -41.16 -0.59 -0.18
CA LYS A 38 -41.32 0.48 0.82
C LYS A 38 -41.28 -0.10 2.23
N LYS A 39 -40.33 0.34 3.06
CA LYS A 39 -40.47 0.33 4.52
C LYS A 39 -40.62 1.77 5.02
N GLN A 40 -41.60 1.95 5.90
CA GLN A 40 -42.16 3.20 6.37
C GLN A 40 -41.12 4.14 7.02
N ARG A 41 -41.29 5.43 6.73
CA ARG A 41 -40.65 6.58 7.34
C ARG A 41 -41.42 6.92 8.63
N THR A 42 -40.75 6.93 9.78
CA THR A 42 -41.26 7.63 10.97
C THR A 42 -40.48 8.93 11.14
N GLN A 43 -41.20 9.97 11.53
CA GLN A 43 -40.94 11.40 11.34
C GLN A 43 -39.72 11.98 12.06
N GLU A 44 -39.29 13.11 11.49
CA GLU A 44 -38.23 14.03 11.91
C GLU A 44 -38.48 14.71 13.27
N GLN A 45 -37.41 14.95 14.02
CA GLN A 45 -37.24 16.13 14.86
C GLN A 45 -35.89 16.80 14.49
N LEU A 46 -35.97 18.04 14.00
CA LEU A 46 -34.88 19.02 13.89
C LEU A 46 -35.00 20.02 15.06
N PRO A 47 -34.04 20.91 15.33
CA PRO A 47 -32.59 20.76 15.40
C PRO A 47 -32.10 21.28 16.78
N GLY A 48 -31.60 20.42 17.66
CA GLY A 48 -31.07 20.82 18.97
C GLY A 48 -29.58 20.52 19.06
N GLN A 49 -28.76 21.58 19.12
CA GLN A 49 -27.34 21.62 19.49
C GLN A 49 -26.52 20.37 19.14
N GLN A 50 -25.70 20.47 18.10
CA GLN A 50 -24.51 19.64 17.97
C GLN A 50 -23.71 19.78 19.26
N GLN A 51 -23.85 18.82 20.17
CA GLN A 51 -22.81 18.54 21.14
C GLN A 51 -21.57 18.30 20.31
N SER A 52 -20.65 19.25 20.33
CA SER A 52 -19.29 19.03 19.89
C SER A 52 -18.80 17.84 20.69
N VAL A 53 -18.83 16.64 20.09
CA VAL A 53 -18.23 15.45 20.65
C VAL A 53 -16.78 15.82 20.82
N GLN A 54 -16.41 16.15 22.06
CA GLN A 54 -15.08 16.55 22.43
C GLN A 54 -14.21 15.34 22.07
N ARG A 55 -13.36 15.50 21.04
CA ARG A 55 -12.45 14.43 20.63
C ARG A 55 -11.64 14.09 21.88
N PRO A 56 -11.61 12.81 22.30
CA PRO A 56 -10.79 12.44 23.45
C PRO A 56 -9.36 12.94 23.20
N PRO A 57 -8.65 13.44 24.22
CA PRO A 57 -7.27 13.87 24.08
C PRO A 57 -6.44 12.73 23.47
N THR A 58 -5.97 12.91 22.25
CA THR A 58 -5.16 11.92 21.51
C THR A 58 -3.69 12.18 21.80
N ASP A 59 -3.25 11.91 23.03
CA ASP A 59 -1.82 11.85 23.31
C ASP A 59 -1.26 10.52 22.76
N PRO A 60 -0.30 10.53 21.82
CA PRO A 60 0.35 9.33 21.30
C PRO A 60 0.92 8.40 22.39
N SER A 61 1.29 8.95 23.57
CA SER A 61 1.83 8.18 24.70
C SER A 61 0.81 7.22 25.32
N MET A 62 -0.50 7.55 25.25
CA MET A 62 -1.59 6.76 25.82
C MET A 62 -1.81 5.43 25.09
N HIS A 63 -1.38 5.33 23.83
CA HIS A 63 -1.55 4.15 23.00
C HIS A 63 -0.29 3.27 22.93
N ALA A 64 0.86 3.76 23.36
CA ALA A 64 2.13 3.02 23.23
C ALA A 64 2.12 1.69 24.00
N ALA A 65 1.59 1.68 25.23
CA ALA A 65 1.46 0.45 26.02
C ALA A 65 0.46 -0.53 25.38
N TYR A 66 -0.66 -0.02 24.87
CA TYR A 66 -1.65 -0.82 24.15
C TYR A 66 -1.08 -1.41 22.86
N ASP A 67 -0.34 -0.62 22.08
CA ASP A 67 0.30 -1.04 20.84
C ASP A 67 1.32 -2.14 21.07
N LYS A 68 2.13 -1.99 22.12
CA LYS A 68 3.10 -3.02 22.53
C LYS A 68 2.39 -4.31 22.92
N MET A 69 1.39 -4.25 23.80
CA MET A 69 0.63 -5.44 24.22
C MET A 69 -0.10 -6.10 23.05
N ALA A 70 -0.73 -5.32 22.18
CA ALA A 70 -1.39 -5.84 20.99
C ALA A 70 -0.39 -6.48 20.02
N HIS A 71 0.78 -5.88 19.82
CA HIS A 71 1.83 -6.46 19.00
C HIS A 71 2.35 -7.78 19.58
N GLU A 72 2.61 -7.84 20.88
CA GLU A 72 3.01 -9.06 21.60
C GLU A 72 1.95 -10.16 21.52
N GLU A 73 0.67 -9.82 21.64
CA GLU A 73 -0.43 -10.76 21.45
C GLU A 73 -0.48 -11.29 20.01
N MET A 74 -0.34 -10.39 19.03
CA MET A 74 -0.33 -10.77 17.62
C MET A 74 0.87 -11.66 17.28
N LEU A 75 2.03 -11.49 17.91
CA LEU A 75 3.21 -12.34 17.71
C LEU A 75 2.97 -13.81 18.11
N LYS A 76 1.96 -14.11 18.93
CA LYS A 76 1.54 -15.49 19.20
C LYS A 76 0.92 -16.17 17.97
N ASN A 77 0.47 -15.41 16.97
CA ASN A 77 0.03 -15.95 15.69
C ASN A 77 1.25 -16.24 14.80
N PRO A 78 1.55 -17.51 14.47
CA PRO A 78 2.75 -17.86 13.71
C PRO A 78 2.78 -17.22 12.32
N LYS A 79 1.62 -16.96 11.70
CA LYS A 79 1.57 -16.24 10.41
C LYS A 79 1.95 -14.77 10.56
N TYR A 80 1.54 -14.14 11.66
CA TYR A 80 1.95 -12.76 11.98
C TYR A 80 3.43 -12.69 12.36
N ALA A 81 3.94 -13.64 13.14
CA ALA A 81 5.35 -13.70 13.48
C ALA A 81 6.23 -13.80 12.22
N ALA A 82 5.88 -14.68 11.27
CA ALA A 82 6.56 -14.78 9.98
C ALA A 82 6.45 -13.49 9.13
N LEU A 83 5.32 -12.77 9.23
CA LEU A 83 5.14 -11.47 8.58
C LEU A 83 6.10 -10.42 9.12
N VAL A 84 6.22 -10.33 10.44
CA VAL A 84 7.10 -9.37 11.12
C VAL A 84 8.57 -9.69 10.84
N ASP A 85 8.96 -10.97 10.81
CA ASP A 85 10.31 -11.40 10.44
C ASP A 85 10.65 -10.99 8.98
N ASP A 86 9.73 -11.23 8.04
CA ASP A 86 9.91 -10.77 6.66
C ASP A 86 9.98 -9.24 6.55
N ALA A 87 9.20 -8.51 7.35
CA ALA A 87 9.27 -7.05 7.43
C ALA A 87 10.62 -6.55 7.97
N ALA A 88 11.17 -7.23 8.97
CA ALA A 88 12.51 -6.95 9.49
C ALA A 88 13.59 -7.24 8.44
N LYS A 89 13.51 -8.39 7.76
CA LYS A 89 14.40 -8.74 6.64
C LYS A 89 14.29 -7.73 5.49
N ALA A 90 13.10 -7.21 5.22
CA ALA A 90 12.87 -6.17 4.22
C ALA A 90 13.44 -4.80 4.62
N SER A 91 13.75 -4.61 5.90
CA SER A 91 14.25 -3.37 6.51
C SER A 91 15.68 -3.51 7.04
N ASP A 92 16.50 -4.29 6.33
CA ASP A 92 17.91 -4.55 6.62
C ASP A 92 18.18 -5.11 8.03
N GLY A 93 17.26 -5.96 8.50
CA GLY A 93 17.35 -6.65 9.79
C GLY A 93 16.90 -5.81 10.98
N LYS A 94 16.41 -4.58 10.76
CA LYS A 94 15.90 -3.73 11.84
C LYS A 94 14.51 -4.19 12.26
N GLN A 95 14.27 -4.22 13.57
CA GLN A 95 12.94 -4.50 14.13
C GLN A 95 11.96 -3.39 13.75
N VAL A 96 10.78 -3.78 13.28
CA VAL A 96 9.69 -2.86 12.97
C VAL A 96 9.04 -2.41 14.27
N ASN A 97 9.05 -1.11 14.53
CA ASN A 97 8.43 -0.53 15.73
C ASN A 97 7.03 -0.02 15.41
N VAL A 98 6.08 -0.19 16.32
CA VAL A 98 4.74 0.40 16.21
C VAL A 98 4.68 1.67 17.04
N VAL A 99 4.23 2.76 16.44
CA VAL A 99 4.13 4.08 17.08
C VAL A 99 2.81 4.75 16.72
N THR A 100 2.27 5.54 17.63
CA THR A 100 1.11 6.39 17.32
C THR A 100 1.57 7.69 16.69
N LYS A 101 0.91 8.14 15.61
CA LYS A 101 1.23 9.41 14.93
C LYS A 101 -0.05 10.16 14.54
N ASP A 102 -0.14 11.43 14.91
CA ASP A 102 -1.35 12.25 14.69
C ASP A 102 -1.59 12.61 13.23
N GLN A 103 -0.57 12.49 12.38
CA GLN A 103 -0.62 12.85 10.97
C GLN A 103 -0.86 11.67 10.01
N VAL A 104 -1.05 10.45 10.51
CA VAL A 104 -1.35 9.30 9.64
C VAL A 104 -2.86 9.13 9.49
N HIS A 105 -3.30 8.78 8.28
CA HIS A 105 -4.68 8.39 8.03
C HIS A 105 -4.73 6.87 8.06
N GLY A 106 -5.28 6.27 9.13
CA GLY A 106 -5.22 4.83 9.32
C GLY A 106 -3.86 4.38 9.83
N GLY A 107 -3.05 3.78 8.96
CA GLY A 107 -1.68 3.37 9.24
C GLY A 107 -0.72 3.88 8.17
N MET A 108 0.58 3.95 8.48
CA MET A 108 1.62 4.18 7.48
C MET A 108 2.96 3.60 7.94
N PHE A 109 3.61 2.83 7.06
CA PHE A 109 5.00 2.42 7.26
C PHE A 109 6.00 3.53 6.86
N TYR A 110 6.81 3.97 7.83
CA TYR A 110 7.92 4.92 7.69
C TYR A 110 9.23 4.17 7.53
N LYS A 111 9.65 3.98 6.28
CA LYS A 111 10.88 3.24 5.95
C LYS A 111 12.14 3.80 6.62
N LYS A 112 12.27 5.13 6.73
CA LYS A 112 13.46 5.79 7.31
C LYS A 112 13.68 5.40 8.77
N ASP A 113 12.60 5.37 9.54
CA ASP A 113 12.63 5.12 10.98
C ASP A 113 12.27 3.66 11.33
N ASN A 114 11.94 2.85 10.31
CA ASN A 114 11.41 1.50 10.41
C ASN A 114 10.21 1.38 11.35
N GLN A 115 9.25 2.29 11.18
CA GLN A 115 8.12 2.47 12.08
C GLN A 115 6.78 2.28 11.37
N ILE A 116 5.85 1.56 11.98
CA ILE A 116 4.43 1.57 11.63
C ILE A 116 3.78 2.68 12.46
N GLY A 117 3.40 3.78 11.81
CA GLY A 117 2.60 4.83 12.41
C GLY A 117 1.13 4.46 12.37
N LEU A 118 0.44 4.49 13.50
CA LEU A 118 -1.00 4.26 13.61
C LEU A 118 -1.72 5.55 14.05
N ARG A 119 -2.90 5.81 13.48
CA ARG A 119 -3.72 6.97 13.84
C ARG A 119 -4.26 6.78 15.26
N PRO A 120 -4.25 7.79 16.14
CA PRO A 120 -4.63 7.62 17.55
C PRO A 120 -6.09 7.19 17.75
N ASP A 121 -6.99 7.64 16.87
CA ASP A 121 -8.42 7.30 16.91
C ASP A 121 -8.75 5.85 16.51
N LEU A 122 -7.77 5.11 15.96
CA LEU A 122 -7.92 3.68 15.74
C LEU A 122 -7.82 2.98 17.09
N THR A 123 -8.90 2.35 17.52
CA THR A 123 -8.95 1.57 18.76
C THR A 123 -9.43 0.15 18.49
N GLY A 124 -9.07 -0.78 19.40
CA GLY A 124 -9.56 -2.14 19.37
C GLY A 124 -9.13 -2.97 18.15
N PRO A 125 -9.98 -3.92 17.69
CA PRO A 125 -9.69 -4.85 16.59
C PRO A 125 -9.21 -4.19 15.28
N LYS A 126 -9.72 -2.99 14.97
CA LYS A 126 -9.33 -2.23 13.77
C LYS A 126 -7.88 -1.79 13.82
N ARG A 127 -7.38 -1.44 15.00
CA ARG A 127 -6.00 -0.98 15.19
C ARG A 127 -5.00 -2.11 14.93
N ALA A 128 -5.26 -3.30 15.47
CA ALA A 128 -4.46 -4.50 15.24
C ALA A 128 -4.51 -4.96 13.76
N SER A 129 -5.67 -4.86 13.11
CA SER A 129 -5.79 -5.12 11.67
C SER A 129 -4.88 -4.21 10.82
N VAL A 130 -4.88 -2.91 11.12
CA VAL A 130 -4.02 -1.91 10.44
C VAL A 130 -2.55 -2.15 10.77
N MET A 131 -2.21 -2.54 12.00
CA MET A 131 -0.84 -2.92 12.37
C MET A 131 -0.32 -4.06 11.49
N ALA A 132 -1.09 -5.13 11.31
CA ALA A 132 -0.72 -6.21 10.39
C ALA A 132 -0.68 -5.78 8.93
N PHE A 133 -1.58 -4.89 8.50
CA PHE A 133 -1.56 -4.40 7.14
C PHE A 133 -0.28 -3.62 6.84
N GLU A 134 0.15 -2.76 7.76
CA GLU A 134 1.40 -2.01 7.60
C GLU A 134 2.64 -2.90 7.74
N ALA A 135 2.59 -3.97 8.56
CA ALA A 135 3.65 -4.98 8.60
C ALA A 135 3.77 -5.72 7.24
N THR A 136 2.63 -6.00 6.58
CA THR A 136 2.62 -6.50 5.20
C THR A 136 3.25 -5.51 4.23
N ASN A 137 2.88 -4.24 4.30
CA ASN A 137 3.49 -3.21 3.45
C ASN A 137 5.01 -3.14 3.65
N ALA A 138 5.48 -3.23 4.90
CA ALA A 138 6.89 -3.26 5.25
C ALA A 138 7.60 -4.50 4.65
N ALA A 139 7.03 -5.70 4.79
CA ALA A 139 7.55 -6.95 4.21
C ALA A 139 7.67 -6.90 2.67
N GLN A 140 6.86 -6.07 2.02
CA GLN A 140 6.85 -5.94 0.56
C GLN A 140 7.78 -4.86 0.01
N GLN A 141 8.40 -4.03 0.86
CA GLN A 141 9.23 -2.91 0.43
C GLN A 141 10.37 -3.33 -0.51
N LYS A 142 11.04 -4.44 -0.24
CA LYS A 142 12.12 -4.95 -1.12
C LYS A 142 11.59 -5.34 -2.49
N LYS A 143 10.40 -5.95 -2.57
CA LYS A 143 9.77 -6.32 -3.86
C LYS A 143 9.42 -5.09 -4.68
N PHE A 144 8.81 -4.08 -4.07
CA PHE A 144 8.53 -2.80 -4.74
C PHE A 144 9.81 -2.12 -5.24
N GLY A 145 10.87 -2.11 -4.41
CA GLY A 145 12.17 -1.57 -4.76
C GLY A 145 12.82 -2.31 -5.94
N GLN A 146 12.76 -3.64 -5.96
CA GLN A 146 13.30 -4.47 -7.04
C GLN A 146 12.59 -4.19 -8.37
N VAL A 147 11.25 -4.19 -8.39
CA VAL A 147 10.47 -3.90 -9.61
C VAL A 147 10.75 -2.49 -10.12
N THR A 148 10.82 -1.50 -9.22
CA THR A 148 11.16 -0.12 -9.56
C THR A 148 12.56 0.02 -10.15
N SER A 149 13.56 -0.63 -9.53
CA SER A 149 14.95 -0.60 -10.00
C SER A 149 15.11 -1.29 -11.35
N GLN A 150 14.44 -2.43 -11.54
CA GLN A 150 14.48 -3.16 -12.80
C GLN A 150 13.83 -2.35 -13.93
N ALA A 151 12.67 -1.72 -13.67
CA ALA A 151 12.04 -0.82 -14.63
C ALA A 151 12.96 0.34 -15.02
N PHE A 152 13.65 0.95 -14.05
CA PHE A 152 14.62 2.01 -14.33
C PHE A 152 15.78 1.54 -15.20
N HIS A 153 16.41 0.40 -14.90
CA HIS A 153 17.48 -0.15 -15.73
C HIS A 153 17.01 -0.48 -17.16
N ASN A 154 15.80 -1.01 -17.29
CA ASN A 154 15.19 -1.29 -18.60
C ASN A 154 14.96 0.01 -19.39
N GLU A 155 14.48 1.08 -18.75
CA GLU A 155 14.30 2.37 -19.42
C GLU A 155 15.63 3.04 -19.79
N VAL A 156 16.67 2.89 -18.97
CA VAL A 156 18.02 3.34 -19.34
C VAL A 156 18.54 2.59 -20.56
N ALA A 157 18.33 1.27 -20.63
CA ALA A 157 18.70 0.46 -21.78
C ALA A 157 17.94 0.92 -23.04
N ALA A 158 16.62 1.10 -22.92
CA ALA A 158 15.76 1.58 -24.01
C ALA A 158 16.22 2.95 -24.54
N ALA A 159 16.44 3.92 -23.65
CA ALA A 159 16.89 5.27 -24.01
C ALA A 159 18.31 5.29 -24.60
N SER A 160 19.14 4.32 -24.24
CA SER A 160 20.50 4.13 -24.80
C SER A 160 20.50 3.42 -26.16
N GLY A 161 19.34 3.07 -26.73
CA GLY A 161 19.24 2.29 -27.97
C GLY A 161 19.66 0.83 -27.82
N LYS A 162 19.74 0.32 -26.58
CA LYS A 162 19.99 -1.10 -26.30
C LYS A 162 18.67 -1.85 -26.24
N ASN A 163 18.73 -3.18 -26.38
CA ASN A 163 17.56 -4.04 -26.29
C ASN A 163 16.86 -3.86 -24.94
N ALA A 164 15.64 -3.31 -24.98
CA ALA A 164 14.77 -3.19 -23.83
C ALA A 164 13.92 -4.46 -23.67
N VAL A 165 13.73 -4.89 -22.43
CA VAL A 165 12.85 -6.03 -22.11
C VAL A 165 11.42 -5.53 -21.89
N GLY A 166 10.43 -6.28 -22.37
CA GLY A 166 9.01 -6.03 -22.05
C GLY A 166 8.21 -5.29 -23.13
N GLY A 167 8.71 -5.20 -24.36
CA GLY A 167 7.99 -4.66 -25.51
C GLY A 167 8.16 -3.16 -25.72
N ASP A 168 7.20 -2.54 -26.40
CA ASP A 168 7.16 -1.10 -26.60
C ASP A 168 6.95 -0.31 -25.28
N PHE A 169 6.98 1.01 -25.34
CA PHE A 169 6.83 1.86 -24.16
C PHE A 169 5.51 1.57 -23.40
N ASN A 170 4.39 1.43 -24.11
CA ASN A 170 3.09 1.20 -23.49
C ASN A 170 3.04 -0.19 -22.84
N ALA A 171 3.59 -1.22 -23.50
CA ALA A 171 3.69 -2.56 -22.96
C ALA A 171 4.54 -2.59 -21.67
N ARG A 172 5.69 -1.90 -21.66
CA ARG A 172 6.54 -1.80 -20.45
C ARG A 172 5.85 -1.06 -19.32
N ARG A 173 5.12 0.03 -19.63
CA ARG A 173 4.31 0.79 -18.68
C ARG A 173 3.22 -0.06 -18.04
N GLU A 174 2.47 -0.81 -18.83
CA GLU A 174 1.43 -1.72 -18.33
C GLU A 174 2.02 -2.88 -17.52
N ASN A 175 3.11 -3.48 -17.98
CA ASN A 175 3.78 -4.57 -17.27
C ASN A 175 4.33 -4.11 -15.90
N PHE A 176 4.82 -2.87 -15.82
CA PHE A 176 5.21 -2.26 -14.55
C PHE A 176 4.00 -2.11 -13.62
N ALA A 177 2.92 -1.49 -14.09
CA ALA A 177 1.70 -1.32 -13.29
C ALA A 177 1.14 -2.66 -12.80
N LYS A 178 1.07 -3.66 -13.67
CA LYS A 178 0.62 -5.01 -13.32
C LYS A 178 1.51 -5.68 -12.27
N SER A 179 2.83 -5.47 -12.35
CA SER A 179 3.78 -6.00 -11.36
C SER A 179 3.61 -5.34 -9.99
N MET A 180 3.39 -4.02 -9.94
CA MET A 180 3.12 -3.28 -8.70
C MET A 180 1.80 -3.72 -8.05
N GLU A 181 0.74 -3.85 -8.84
CA GLU A 181 -0.57 -4.35 -8.39
C GLU A 181 -0.48 -5.80 -7.90
N ARG A 182 0.35 -6.64 -8.54
CA ARG A 182 0.53 -8.03 -8.11
C ARG A 182 1.14 -8.09 -6.72
N ILE A 183 2.11 -7.23 -6.43
CA ILE A 183 2.68 -7.13 -5.09
C ILE A 183 1.58 -6.73 -4.09
N GLU A 184 0.76 -5.72 -4.39
CA GLU A 184 -0.34 -5.33 -3.48
C GLU A 184 -1.34 -6.46 -3.26
N TYR A 185 -1.77 -7.13 -4.34
CA TYR A 185 -2.69 -8.28 -4.25
C TYR A 185 -2.14 -9.40 -3.36
N ASP A 186 -0.89 -9.81 -3.57
CA ASP A 186 -0.24 -10.84 -2.76
C ASP A 186 -0.12 -10.39 -1.28
N GLY A 187 -0.02 -9.08 -1.04
CA GLY A 187 -0.01 -8.49 0.30
C GLY A 187 -1.36 -8.59 0.98
N ILE A 188 -2.43 -8.21 0.29
CA ILE A 188 -3.80 -8.31 0.81
C ILE A 188 -4.11 -9.78 1.15
N LYS A 189 -3.70 -10.74 0.29
CA LYS A 189 -3.85 -12.17 0.58
C LYS A 189 -3.14 -12.58 1.86
N ARG A 190 -1.88 -12.18 1.99
CA ARG A 190 -1.07 -12.51 3.17
C ARG A 190 -1.67 -11.89 4.45
N HIS A 191 -2.14 -10.64 4.37
CA HIS A 191 -2.83 -9.98 5.49
C HIS A 191 -4.07 -10.77 5.92
N HIS A 192 -4.92 -11.14 4.96
CA HIS A 192 -6.12 -11.92 5.21
C HIS A 192 -5.80 -13.28 5.84
N ASP A 193 -4.79 -13.99 5.34
CA ASP A 193 -4.36 -15.27 5.92
C ASP A 193 -3.96 -15.14 7.40
N VAL A 194 -3.31 -14.03 7.77
CA VAL A 194 -2.96 -13.75 9.18
C VAL A 194 -4.22 -13.52 10.01
N MET A 195 -5.13 -12.66 9.54
CA MET A 195 -6.35 -12.34 10.27
C MET A 195 -7.24 -13.58 10.44
N LYS A 196 -7.46 -14.32 9.35
CA LYS A 196 -8.25 -15.55 9.33
C LYS A 196 -7.73 -16.58 10.32
N HIS A 197 -6.41 -16.82 10.33
CA HIS A 197 -5.81 -17.74 11.28
C HIS A 197 -6.03 -17.30 12.74
N GLY A 198 -5.89 -16.02 13.06
CA GLY A 198 -6.13 -15.53 14.42
C GLY A 198 -7.60 -15.63 14.83
N ILE A 199 -8.53 -15.37 13.91
CA ILE A 199 -9.97 -15.52 14.14
C ILE A 199 -10.33 -16.98 14.41
N GLU A 200 -9.83 -17.90 13.60
CA GLU A 200 -10.17 -19.32 13.68
C GLU A 200 -9.48 -20.04 14.85
N ASN A 201 -8.26 -19.64 15.22
CA ASN A 201 -7.42 -20.41 16.16
C ASN A 201 -7.10 -19.69 17.47
N GLN A 202 -7.34 -18.38 17.56
CA GLN A 202 -6.98 -17.57 18.74
C GLN A 202 -8.15 -16.74 19.28
N GLY A 203 -9.36 -16.97 18.76
CA GLY A 203 -10.57 -16.28 19.20
C GLY A 203 -10.60 -14.79 18.86
N TRP A 204 -9.82 -14.35 17.87
CA TRP A 204 -9.84 -12.95 17.46
C TRP A 204 -11.21 -12.55 16.89
N PRO A 205 -11.68 -11.32 17.13
CA PRO A 205 -12.93 -10.84 16.58
C PRO A 205 -12.90 -10.83 15.04
N LYS A 206 -14.02 -11.20 14.40
CA LYS A 206 -14.14 -11.24 12.93
C LYS A 206 -13.90 -9.88 12.28
N GLU A 207 -14.13 -8.79 13.02
CA GLU A 207 -13.91 -7.41 12.61
C GLU A 207 -12.43 -7.07 12.40
N MET A 208 -11.50 -7.91 12.90
CA MET A 208 -10.06 -7.77 12.60
C MET A 208 -9.77 -8.03 11.12
N ASP A 209 -10.58 -8.83 10.43
CA ASP A 209 -10.38 -9.11 9.02
C ASP A 209 -11.11 -8.13 8.10
N ARG A 210 -10.66 -6.86 8.12
CA ARG A 210 -11.26 -5.78 7.33
C ARG A 210 -11.17 -6.04 5.82
N PHE A 211 -10.17 -6.81 5.37
CA PHE A 211 -9.91 -7.05 3.95
C PHE A 211 -10.41 -8.42 3.47
N GLY A 212 -10.70 -9.36 4.38
CA GLY A 212 -11.17 -10.71 4.02
C GLY A 212 -12.44 -10.74 3.20
N LYS A 213 -13.41 -9.88 3.51
CA LYS A 213 -14.63 -9.76 2.69
C LYS A 213 -14.35 -9.36 1.23
N ARG A 214 -13.23 -8.67 0.95
CA ARG A 214 -12.84 -8.33 -0.43
C ARG A 214 -12.25 -9.54 -1.17
N LEU A 215 -11.52 -10.41 -0.47
CA LEU A 215 -10.85 -11.58 -1.07
C LEU A 215 -11.74 -12.83 -1.14
N GLU A 216 -12.59 -13.06 -0.14
CA GLU A 216 -13.51 -14.21 -0.09
C GLU A 216 -14.71 -14.05 -1.05
N GLY A 217 -14.98 -12.83 -1.53
CA GLY A 217 -16.10 -12.54 -2.44
C GLY A 217 -15.74 -11.91 -3.78
N SER A 218 -14.90 -10.87 -3.81
CA SER A 218 -14.76 -9.99 -4.98
C SER A 218 -13.52 -10.25 -5.85
N ASP A 219 -12.40 -10.76 -5.31
CA ASP A 219 -11.20 -11.09 -6.12
C ASP A 219 -10.53 -12.41 -5.72
N PRO A 220 -11.12 -13.56 -6.07
CA PRO A 220 -10.48 -14.85 -5.85
C PRO A 220 -9.18 -15.02 -6.66
N SER A 221 -8.98 -14.20 -7.71
CA SER A 221 -7.80 -14.22 -8.58
C SER A 221 -7.20 -12.83 -8.80
N PHE A 222 -5.92 -12.80 -9.17
CA PHE A 222 -5.24 -11.56 -9.52
C PHE A 222 -5.86 -10.86 -10.74
N ASP A 223 -6.35 -11.59 -11.73
CA ASP A 223 -6.98 -10.98 -12.91
C ASP A 223 -8.29 -10.26 -12.55
N GLY A 224 -9.07 -10.79 -11.62
CA GLY A 224 -10.25 -10.11 -11.07
C GLY A 224 -9.87 -8.82 -10.35
N TYR A 225 -8.88 -8.92 -9.46
CA TYR A 225 -8.30 -7.78 -8.76
C TYR A 225 -7.80 -6.69 -9.73
N TRP A 226 -6.99 -7.08 -10.71
CA TRP A 226 -6.42 -6.17 -11.72
C TRP A 226 -7.50 -5.46 -12.53
N LYS A 227 -8.53 -6.17 -13.00
CA LYS A 227 -9.65 -5.56 -13.71
C LYS A 227 -10.32 -4.48 -12.87
N ARG A 228 -10.56 -4.73 -11.59
CA ARG A 228 -11.18 -3.75 -10.70
C ARG A 228 -10.28 -2.54 -10.44
N GLN A 229 -8.98 -2.75 -10.24
CA GLN A 229 -8.05 -1.64 -10.03
C GLN A 229 -7.91 -0.73 -11.26
N ASN A 230 -8.33 -1.22 -12.43
CA ASN A 230 -8.37 -0.46 -13.67
C ASN A 230 -9.74 0.18 -13.97
N VAL A 231 -10.75 0.02 -13.11
CA VAL A 231 -12.02 0.73 -13.26
C VAL A 231 -11.80 2.21 -12.91
N PRO A 232 -12.07 3.15 -13.83
CA PRO A 232 -11.90 4.57 -13.54
C PRO A 232 -12.91 5.05 -12.49
N ASP A 233 -12.44 5.88 -11.56
CA ASP A 233 -13.32 6.60 -10.66
C ASP A 233 -14.12 7.66 -11.44
N ALA A 234 -15.43 7.74 -11.19
CA ALA A 234 -16.32 8.61 -11.95
C ALA A 234 -16.09 10.11 -11.73
N LYS A 235 -15.44 10.50 -10.62
CA LYS A 235 -15.14 11.91 -10.35
C LYS A 235 -13.82 12.33 -10.98
N THR A 236 -12.82 11.46 -10.92
CA THR A 236 -11.46 11.81 -11.35
C THR A 236 -11.11 11.29 -12.74
N GLY A 237 -11.88 10.34 -13.28
CA GLY A 237 -11.55 9.63 -14.53
C GLY A 237 -10.31 8.74 -14.42
N LYS A 238 -9.72 8.60 -13.22
CA LYS A 238 -8.50 7.83 -12.99
C LYS A 238 -8.81 6.52 -12.28
N SER A 239 -8.07 5.49 -12.64
CA SER A 239 -8.06 4.19 -11.98
C SER A 239 -6.98 4.15 -10.90
N HIS A 240 -7.02 3.15 -10.01
CA HIS A 240 -5.98 2.95 -8.99
C HIS A 240 -4.62 2.68 -9.65
N SER A 241 -4.62 1.83 -10.70
CA SER A 241 -3.39 1.46 -11.41
C SER A 241 -2.73 2.62 -12.18
N ASP A 242 -3.44 3.74 -12.40
CA ASP A 242 -2.85 4.94 -13.02
C ASP A 242 -1.76 5.57 -12.16
N VAL A 243 -1.76 5.34 -10.85
CA VAL A 243 -0.67 5.76 -9.95
C VAL A 243 0.64 5.09 -10.38
N TYR A 244 0.60 3.80 -10.71
CA TYR A 244 1.79 3.07 -11.14
C TYR A 244 2.20 3.41 -12.56
N ARG A 245 1.24 3.70 -13.44
CA ARG A 245 1.53 4.22 -14.77
C ARG A 245 2.26 5.57 -14.70
N ALA A 246 1.78 6.49 -13.86
CA ALA A 246 2.45 7.77 -13.64
C ALA A 246 3.84 7.59 -12.98
N GLN A 247 3.99 6.62 -12.09
CA GLN A 247 5.30 6.28 -11.52
C GLN A 247 6.26 5.78 -12.61
N PHE A 248 5.79 4.93 -13.54
CA PHE A 248 6.59 4.51 -14.69
C PHE A 248 6.98 5.68 -15.58
N ASP A 249 6.07 6.62 -15.85
CA ASP A 249 6.35 7.81 -16.66
C ASP A 249 7.47 8.65 -16.03
N ASN A 250 7.50 8.78 -14.70
CA ASN A 250 8.58 9.43 -13.96
C ASN A 250 9.90 8.66 -14.04
N ILE A 251 9.86 7.31 -13.96
CA ILE A 251 11.04 6.45 -14.14
C ILE A 251 11.63 6.65 -15.54
N HIS A 252 10.78 6.63 -16.57
CA HIS A 252 11.15 6.85 -17.95
C HIS A 252 11.81 8.22 -18.16
N ALA A 253 11.17 9.30 -17.67
CA ALA A 253 11.72 10.64 -17.76
C ALA A 253 13.10 10.76 -17.08
N THR A 254 13.25 10.13 -15.90
CA THR A 254 14.53 10.11 -15.17
C THR A 254 15.59 9.32 -15.93
N ALA A 255 15.25 8.16 -16.47
CA ALA A 255 16.17 7.34 -17.24
C ALA A 255 16.65 8.05 -18.51
N LYS A 256 15.74 8.70 -19.23
CA LYS A 256 16.05 9.52 -20.41
C LYS A 256 17.04 10.63 -20.05
N LYS A 257 16.78 11.37 -18.98
CA LYS A 257 17.69 12.42 -18.50
C LYS A 257 19.10 11.88 -18.20
N VAL A 258 19.21 10.74 -17.53
CA VAL A 258 20.51 10.12 -17.22
C VAL A 258 21.27 9.76 -18.50
N VAL A 259 20.60 9.25 -19.52
CA VAL A 259 21.23 8.93 -20.81
C VAL A 259 21.63 10.18 -21.56
N ASP A 260 20.76 11.20 -21.62
CA ASP A 260 21.04 12.46 -22.31
C ASP A 260 22.23 13.19 -21.64
N ASP A 261 22.27 13.26 -20.31
CA ASP A 261 23.40 13.80 -19.55
C ASP A 261 24.70 13.02 -19.81
N SER A 262 24.62 11.70 -19.96
CA SER A 262 25.77 10.85 -20.29
C SER A 262 26.28 11.12 -21.71
N LYS A 263 25.39 11.29 -22.69
CA LYS A 263 25.75 11.60 -24.08
C LYS A 263 26.39 12.98 -24.19
N ALA A 264 25.81 13.98 -23.52
CA ALA A 264 26.35 15.33 -23.46
C ALA A 264 27.78 15.36 -22.89
N LYS A 265 28.05 14.60 -21.82
CA LYS A 265 29.40 14.46 -21.24
C LYS A 265 30.40 13.74 -22.15
N GLN A 266 29.93 12.89 -23.05
CA GLN A 266 30.75 12.18 -24.02
C GLN A 266 30.93 12.95 -25.33
N GLY A 267 30.36 14.16 -25.46
CA GLY A 267 30.39 14.95 -26.68
C GLY A 267 29.56 14.35 -27.82
N VAL A 268 28.71 13.36 -27.52
CA VAL A 268 27.80 12.73 -28.48
C VAL A 268 26.52 13.56 -28.51
N LYS A 269 26.22 14.18 -29.65
CA LYS A 269 24.93 14.84 -29.91
C LYS A 269 23.88 13.82 -30.33
#